data_AF-A0A1W9W0Q7-F1
#
_entry.id   AF-A0A1W9W0Q7-F1
#
_cell.length_a   1.000
_cell.length_b   1.000
_cell.length_c   1.000
_cell.angle_alpha   90.00
_cell.angle_beta   90.00
_cell.angle_gamma   90.00
#
_symmetry.space_group_name_H-M   'P 1'
#
loop_
_entity.id
_entity.type
_entity.pdbx_description
1 polymer ?
#
loop_
_entity_poly.entity_id
_entity_poly.type
_entity_poly.pdbx_seq_one_letter_code
_entity_poly.pdbx_strand_id
1 'polypeptide(L)'
;MEQYPLQLKPVDKVEIVTLMDNYSDVLLQSEGPVARASLASGGEIPSDTLLAEHGLSQLVRLGIGGTTRSILFDAGYSPIGVPHNLKILGLDLKEVETIVLSHGHMDHTGSLHAVLESMDRSVPLVVHPEAFHTPRYLKMGDGNQLLFPHTLDRDELRGLGAEIVDSIDPVPLCDDQLLVTGQVERKTAFEKGFPNAFLARNGKEEPDGILDDQSLVVHLKGKGLVVISGCAHAGIVNTVLYARKITGVETIHAIIGGFHLSGPAFEPIIEETISEL
;
A
#
# COMPACT_ATOMS: atom_id res chain seq x y z
N MET A 1 -14.51 -20.63 5.90
CA MET A 1 -13.32 -20.72 6.78
C MET A 1 -12.24 -21.41 5.98
N GLU A 2 -11.45 -20.65 5.25
CA GLU A 2 -10.19 -21.20 4.73
C GLU A 2 -9.30 -21.59 5.91
N GLN A 3 -8.66 -22.74 5.78
CA GLN A 3 -7.79 -23.29 6.80
C GLN A 3 -6.37 -22.84 6.48
N TYR A 4 -5.85 -21.88 7.24
CA TYR A 4 -4.45 -21.47 7.14
C TYR A 4 -3.51 -22.67 7.46
N PRO A 5 -2.33 -22.75 6.83
CA PRO A 5 -1.72 -21.75 5.94
C PRO A 5 -2.15 -21.86 4.47
N LEU A 6 -2.22 -20.72 3.79
CA LEU A 6 -2.33 -20.60 2.33
C LEU A 6 -0.99 -20.94 1.67
N GLN A 7 -1.00 -21.66 0.55
CA GLN A 7 0.21 -21.96 -0.19
C GLN A 7 0.61 -20.80 -1.11
N LEU A 8 1.55 -19.97 -0.65
CA LEU A 8 2.16 -18.89 -1.44
C LEU A 8 3.34 -19.41 -2.26
N LYS A 9 3.21 -19.40 -3.59
CA LYS A 9 4.24 -19.85 -4.54
C LYS A 9 5.43 -18.88 -4.53
N PRO A 10 6.67 -19.36 -4.33
CA PRO A 10 7.83 -18.48 -4.32
C PRO A 10 8.12 -17.85 -5.69
N VAL A 11 8.59 -16.60 -5.68
CA VAL A 11 9.07 -15.86 -6.86
C VAL A 11 10.59 -15.80 -6.90
N ASP A 12 11.18 -15.65 -8.09
CA ASP A 12 12.64 -15.56 -8.25
C ASP A 12 13.16 -14.12 -8.00
N LYS A 13 12.34 -13.10 -8.26
CA LYS A 13 12.66 -11.67 -8.06
C LYS A 13 11.43 -10.91 -7.55
N VAL A 14 11.66 -9.93 -6.66
CA VAL A 14 10.71 -8.86 -6.34
C VAL A 14 11.40 -7.54 -6.65
N GLU A 15 10.75 -6.68 -7.43
CA GLU A 15 11.16 -5.31 -7.71
C GLU A 15 10.05 -4.37 -7.23
N ILE A 16 10.42 -3.32 -6.49
CA ILE A 16 9.47 -2.35 -5.96
C ILE A 16 9.95 -0.99 -6.46
N VAL A 17 9.15 -0.37 -7.32
CA VAL A 17 9.42 0.97 -7.83
C VAL A 17 8.51 1.95 -7.10
N THR A 18 9.09 2.82 -6.28
CA THR A 18 8.36 3.86 -5.59
C THR A 18 7.94 4.95 -6.58
N LEU A 19 6.64 5.06 -6.81
CA LEU A 19 6.03 6.08 -7.67
C LEU A 19 5.66 7.33 -6.88
N MET A 20 5.40 7.20 -5.58
CA MET A 20 5.20 8.34 -4.69
C MET A 20 5.71 8.02 -3.28
N ASP A 21 6.36 9.01 -2.66
CA ASP A 21 6.82 9.00 -1.28
C ASP A 21 6.85 10.44 -0.75
N ASN A 22 7.01 10.60 0.56
CA ASN A 22 7.03 11.88 1.27
C ASN A 22 8.19 12.80 0.85
N TYR A 23 9.26 12.25 0.27
CA TYR A 23 10.43 13.02 -0.17
C TYR A 23 11.09 12.40 -1.41
N SER A 24 11.80 13.25 -2.16
CA SER A 24 12.64 12.87 -3.28
C SER A 24 13.98 13.59 -3.16
N ASP A 25 15.07 12.82 -3.15
CA ASP A 25 16.44 13.34 -3.10
C ASP A 25 17.23 12.86 -4.33
N VAL A 26 17.46 13.80 -5.26
CA VAL A 26 18.15 13.54 -6.53
C VAL A 26 19.67 13.37 -6.38
N LEU A 27 20.24 13.77 -5.24
CA LEU A 27 21.68 13.63 -4.98
C LEU A 27 22.02 12.31 -4.29
N LEU A 28 21.01 11.63 -3.76
CA LEU A 28 21.19 10.34 -3.11
C LEU A 28 21.64 9.28 -4.12
N GLN A 29 22.68 8.54 -3.78
CA GLN A 29 23.26 7.52 -4.66
C GLN A 29 22.55 6.17 -4.50
N SER A 30 22.64 5.33 -5.53
CA SER A 30 22.25 3.92 -5.45
C SER A 30 23.16 3.19 -4.45
N GLU A 31 22.58 2.39 -3.57
CA GLU A 31 23.31 1.62 -2.57
C GLU A 31 22.62 0.28 -2.31
N GLY A 32 23.41 -0.80 -2.27
CA GLY A 32 22.90 -2.15 -2.00
C GLY A 32 21.83 -2.58 -3.03
N PRO A 33 20.66 -3.08 -2.59
CA PRO A 33 19.58 -3.48 -3.49
C PRO A 33 18.80 -2.28 -4.08
N VAL A 34 19.08 -1.05 -3.64
CA VAL A 34 18.34 0.15 -4.05
C VAL A 34 19.02 0.80 -5.24
N ALA A 35 18.25 0.94 -6.34
CA ALA A 35 18.65 1.72 -7.51
C ALA A 35 17.86 3.05 -7.54
N ARG A 36 18.57 4.16 -7.72
CA ARG A 36 17.98 5.49 -7.88
C ARG A 36 17.69 5.75 -9.37
N ALA A 37 16.63 6.52 -9.64
CA ALA A 37 16.31 6.95 -10.99
C ALA A 37 17.49 7.71 -11.60
N SER A 38 17.77 7.48 -12.88
CA SER A 38 18.88 8.15 -13.56
C SER A 38 18.64 9.65 -13.65
N LEU A 39 19.68 10.45 -13.36
CA LEU A 39 19.66 11.91 -13.53
C LEU A 39 19.64 12.34 -15.01
N ALA A 40 19.94 11.42 -15.92
CA ALA A 40 19.91 11.66 -17.35
C ALA A 40 19.28 10.48 -18.10
N SER A 41 18.50 10.79 -19.13
CA SER A 41 17.98 9.80 -20.07
C SER A 41 18.50 10.14 -21.46
N GLY A 42 19.13 9.17 -22.15
CA GLY A 42 19.72 9.41 -23.47
C GLY A 42 20.87 10.42 -23.50
N GLY A 43 21.50 10.71 -22.35
CA GLY A 43 22.57 11.71 -22.24
C GLY A 43 22.10 13.14 -21.92
N GLU A 44 20.78 13.34 -21.77
CA GLU A 44 20.19 14.65 -21.43
C GLU A 44 19.56 14.60 -20.03
N ILE A 45 19.73 15.69 -19.28
CA ILE A 45 19.02 15.89 -18.01
C ILE A 45 17.57 16.24 -18.34
N PRO A 46 16.56 15.53 -17.80
CA PRO A 46 15.17 15.85 -18.02
C PRO A 46 14.85 17.30 -17.64
N SER A 47 13.94 17.95 -18.38
CA SER A 47 13.50 19.32 -18.10
C SER A 47 12.59 19.43 -16.87
N ASP A 48 12.27 18.31 -16.25
CA ASP A 48 11.35 18.17 -15.12
C ASP A 48 11.86 17.07 -14.18
N THR A 49 11.37 17.03 -12.95
CA THR A 49 11.84 16.12 -11.88
C THR A 49 10.73 15.19 -11.41
N LEU A 50 11.12 14.14 -10.68
CA LEU A 50 10.19 13.37 -9.87
C LEU A 50 9.58 14.25 -8.77
N LEU A 51 8.27 14.12 -8.58
CA LEU A 51 7.53 14.79 -7.52
C LEU A 51 7.49 13.92 -6.27
N ALA A 52 7.43 14.57 -5.11
CA ALA A 52 7.16 13.98 -3.82
C ALA A 52 5.96 14.70 -3.19
N GLU A 53 5.10 13.94 -2.53
CA GLU A 53 3.95 14.46 -1.79
C GLU A 53 3.71 13.56 -0.58
N HIS A 54 2.97 14.05 0.41
CA HIS A 54 2.60 13.18 1.53
C HIS A 54 1.70 12.05 1.02
N GLY A 55 2.21 10.82 0.98
CA GLY A 55 1.48 9.67 0.47
C GLY A 55 2.41 8.59 -0.08
N LEU A 56 1.80 7.48 -0.52
CA LEU A 56 2.53 6.33 -1.03
C LEU A 56 1.90 5.79 -2.31
N SER A 57 2.75 5.39 -3.25
CA SER A 57 2.35 4.53 -4.36
C SER A 57 3.57 3.75 -4.84
N GLN A 58 3.40 2.45 -5.10
CA GLN A 58 4.47 1.56 -5.52
C GLN A 58 4.02 0.65 -6.65
N LEU A 59 4.85 0.53 -7.69
CA LEU A 59 4.71 -0.51 -8.70
C LEU A 59 5.53 -1.73 -8.26
N VAL A 60 4.84 -2.81 -7.90
CA VAL A 60 5.42 -4.07 -7.44
C VAL A 60 5.47 -5.07 -8.59
N ARG A 61 6.67 -5.54 -8.92
CA ARG A 61 6.95 -6.47 -10.02
C ARG A 61 7.50 -7.79 -9.50
N LEU A 62 6.88 -8.88 -9.93
CA LEU A 62 7.26 -10.25 -9.58
C LEU A 62 7.93 -10.91 -10.78
N GLY A 63 9.15 -11.43 -10.60
CA GLY A 63 9.87 -12.19 -11.63
C GLY A 63 9.77 -13.69 -11.37
N ILE A 64 9.24 -14.46 -12.34
CA ILE A 64 9.13 -15.92 -12.26
C ILE A 64 9.52 -16.54 -13.59
N GLY A 65 10.60 -17.33 -13.62
CA GLY A 65 10.96 -18.11 -14.82
C GLY A 65 11.10 -17.28 -16.10
N GLY A 66 11.51 -16.01 -15.99
CA GLY A 66 11.63 -15.07 -17.12
C GLY A 66 10.36 -14.28 -17.47
N THR A 67 9.25 -14.51 -16.78
CA THR A 67 8.03 -13.70 -16.88
C THR A 67 7.98 -12.64 -15.78
N THR A 68 7.32 -11.52 -16.04
CA THR A 68 7.09 -10.44 -15.06
C THR A 68 5.60 -10.19 -14.92
N ARG A 69 5.13 -10.14 -13.67
CA ARG A 69 3.76 -9.75 -13.30
C ARG A 69 3.83 -8.44 -12.53
N SER A 70 2.91 -7.50 -12.75
CA SER A 70 2.96 -6.18 -12.12
C SER A 70 1.67 -5.81 -11.40
N ILE A 71 1.80 -5.22 -10.21
CA ILE A 71 0.72 -4.75 -9.35
C ILE A 71 0.99 -3.29 -8.99
N LEU A 72 -0.03 -2.44 -9.07
CA LEU A 72 0.05 -1.09 -8.49
C LEU A 72 -0.50 -1.12 -7.07
N PHE A 73 0.31 -0.73 -6.10
CA PHE A 73 -0.05 -0.66 -4.69
C PHE A 73 -0.16 0.79 -4.25
N ASP A 74 -1.36 1.20 -3.83
CA ASP A 74 -1.73 2.59 -3.53
C ASP A 74 -1.53 3.58 -4.70
N ALA A 75 -2.05 4.78 -4.52
CA ALA A 75 -2.17 5.81 -5.56
C ALA A 75 -1.86 7.23 -5.06
N GLY A 76 -1.05 7.41 -4.01
CA GLY A 76 -0.62 8.75 -3.56
C GLY A 76 -1.78 9.67 -3.15
N TYR A 77 -1.54 10.98 -3.17
CA TYR A 77 -2.42 12.00 -2.58
C TYR A 77 -3.16 12.86 -3.60
N SER A 78 -2.48 13.26 -4.68
CA SER A 78 -3.04 14.19 -5.66
C SER A 78 -3.36 13.48 -6.96
N PRO A 79 -4.22 14.03 -7.83
CA PRO A 79 -4.40 13.49 -9.19
C PRO A 79 -3.18 13.71 -10.11
N ILE A 80 -2.10 14.32 -9.60
CA ILE A 80 -0.95 14.76 -10.39
C ILE A 80 0.26 13.84 -10.15
N GLY A 81 0.56 13.54 -8.88
CA GLY A 81 1.83 12.96 -8.46
C GLY A 81 2.17 11.62 -9.13
N VAL A 82 1.31 10.61 -8.97
CA VAL A 82 1.56 9.27 -9.53
C VAL A 82 1.57 9.28 -11.07
N PRO A 83 0.59 9.88 -11.78
CA PRO A 83 0.62 9.98 -13.24
C PRO A 83 1.87 10.70 -13.78
N HIS A 84 2.31 11.76 -13.09
CA HIS A 84 3.52 12.49 -13.46
C HIS A 84 4.77 11.61 -13.34
N ASN A 85 4.95 10.94 -12.19
CA ASN A 85 6.13 10.12 -11.95
C ASN A 85 6.18 8.89 -12.87
N LEU A 86 5.04 8.27 -13.19
CA LEU A 86 4.96 7.22 -14.22
C LEU A 86 5.51 7.70 -15.58
N LYS A 87 5.12 8.91 -16.00
CA LYS A 87 5.60 9.52 -17.25
C LYS A 87 7.11 9.81 -17.22
N ILE A 88 7.62 10.39 -16.14
CA ILE A 88 9.05 10.71 -15.98
C ILE A 88 9.90 9.43 -15.98
N LEU A 89 9.42 8.36 -15.35
CA LEU A 89 10.10 7.06 -15.29
C LEU A 89 9.90 6.20 -16.55
N GLY A 90 9.04 6.63 -17.49
CA GLY A 90 8.74 5.87 -18.71
C GLY A 90 8.06 4.53 -18.43
N LEU A 91 7.23 4.46 -17.39
CA LEU A 91 6.51 3.26 -16.97
C LEU A 91 5.09 3.27 -17.56
N ASP A 92 4.64 2.12 -18.07
CA ASP A 92 3.32 1.96 -18.70
C ASP A 92 2.38 1.16 -17.78
N LEU A 93 1.21 1.72 -17.50
CA LEU A 93 0.17 1.09 -16.69
C LEU A 93 -0.49 -0.12 -17.39
N LYS A 94 -0.28 -0.31 -18.70
CA LYS A 94 -0.78 -1.50 -19.42
C LYS A 94 -0.28 -2.81 -18.83
N GLU A 95 0.92 -2.81 -18.24
CA GLU A 95 1.54 -3.95 -17.59
C GLU A 95 0.92 -4.27 -16.22
N VAL A 96 0.15 -3.36 -15.62
CA VAL A 96 -0.44 -3.52 -14.28
C VAL A 96 -1.67 -4.42 -14.35
N GLU A 97 -1.57 -5.61 -13.77
CA GLU A 97 -2.65 -6.60 -13.81
C GLU A 97 -3.73 -6.36 -12.77
N THR A 98 -3.37 -5.70 -11.67
CA THR A 98 -4.26 -5.45 -10.53
C THR A 98 -3.79 -4.21 -9.80
N ILE A 99 -4.74 -3.40 -9.34
CA ILE A 99 -4.51 -2.32 -8.39
C ILE A 99 -4.93 -2.83 -7.01
N VAL A 100 -4.13 -2.56 -5.98
CA VAL A 100 -4.45 -2.87 -4.59
C VAL A 100 -4.36 -1.60 -3.76
N LEU A 101 -5.40 -1.32 -2.97
CA LEU A 101 -5.38 -0.24 -1.99
C LEU A 101 -5.09 -0.80 -0.60
N SER A 102 -4.11 -0.24 0.09
CA SER A 102 -3.77 -0.60 1.46
C SER A 102 -4.86 -0.20 2.46
N HIS A 103 -5.50 0.95 2.27
CA HIS A 103 -6.63 1.45 3.07
C HIS A 103 -7.25 2.69 2.40
N GLY A 104 -8.34 3.22 2.97
CA GLY A 104 -9.16 4.30 2.41
C GLY A 104 -8.71 5.73 2.72
N HIS A 105 -7.45 5.98 3.11
CA HIS A 105 -6.99 7.36 3.31
C HIS A 105 -6.62 8.06 2.00
N MET A 106 -6.69 9.39 2.03
CA MET A 106 -6.58 10.24 0.84
C MET A 106 -5.17 10.24 0.24
N ASP A 107 -4.14 10.06 1.07
CA ASP A 107 -2.73 9.98 0.74
C ASP A 107 -2.32 8.63 0.11
N HIS A 108 -3.27 7.69 0.00
CA HIS A 108 -3.13 6.40 -0.67
C HIS A 108 -4.11 6.19 -1.84
N THR A 109 -5.11 7.06 -2.00
CA THR A 109 -6.21 6.90 -2.96
C THR A 109 -6.33 8.06 -3.94
N GLY A 110 -5.54 9.13 -3.74
CA GLY A 110 -5.74 10.42 -4.39
C GLY A 110 -5.54 10.45 -5.90
N SER A 111 -4.59 9.68 -6.44
CA SER A 111 -4.43 9.53 -7.90
C SER A 111 -5.32 8.45 -8.51
N LEU A 112 -6.10 7.67 -7.73
CA LEU A 112 -6.76 6.46 -8.24
C LEU A 112 -7.66 6.74 -9.46
N HIS A 113 -8.43 7.84 -9.42
CA HIS A 113 -9.29 8.23 -10.53
C HIS A 113 -8.47 8.52 -11.80
N ALA A 114 -7.41 9.34 -11.69
CA ALA A 114 -6.54 9.68 -12.81
C ALA A 114 -5.78 8.46 -13.36
N VAL A 115 -5.40 7.52 -12.49
CA VAL A 115 -4.79 6.24 -12.88
C VAL A 115 -5.78 5.42 -13.71
N LEU A 116 -7.01 5.24 -13.23
CA LEU A 116 -8.04 4.48 -13.94
C LEU A 116 -8.40 5.13 -15.29
N GLU A 117 -8.57 6.46 -15.33
CA GLU A 117 -8.82 7.21 -16.57
C GLU A 117 -7.72 7.04 -17.63
N SER A 118 -6.48 6.79 -17.19
CA SER A 118 -5.34 6.57 -18.09
C SER A 118 -5.22 5.13 -18.62
N MET A 119 -5.99 4.19 -18.06
CA MET A 119 -6.03 2.80 -18.52
C MET A 119 -7.05 2.62 -19.65
N ASP A 120 -6.68 1.85 -20.67
CA ASP A 120 -7.53 1.57 -21.85
C ASP A 120 -8.38 0.29 -21.70
N ARG A 121 -8.43 -0.26 -20.48
CA ARG A 121 -9.13 -1.49 -20.15
C ARG A 121 -9.59 -1.48 -18.70
N SER A 122 -10.55 -2.36 -18.40
CA SER A 122 -10.89 -2.67 -17.02
C SER A 122 -9.73 -3.33 -16.27
N VAL A 123 -9.66 -3.06 -14.97
CA VAL A 123 -8.60 -3.59 -14.09
C VAL A 123 -9.21 -4.02 -12.74
N PRO A 124 -8.84 -5.19 -12.22
CA PRO A 124 -9.16 -5.57 -10.85
C PRO A 124 -8.64 -4.53 -9.84
N LEU A 125 -9.53 -4.12 -8.94
CA LEU A 125 -9.22 -3.25 -7.80
C LEU A 125 -9.49 -4.02 -6.51
N VAL A 126 -8.44 -4.53 -5.87
CA VAL A 126 -8.55 -5.21 -4.58
C VAL A 126 -8.53 -4.19 -3.46
N VAL A 127 -9.57 -4.21 -2.63
CA VAL A 127 -9.77 -3.22 -1.58
C VAL A 127 -10.57 -3.83 -0.44
N HIS A 128 -10.23 -3.50 0.80
CA HIS A 128 -11.03 -3.93 1.92
C HIS A 128 -12.37 -3.16 1.94
N PRO A 129 -13.53 -3.81 2.14
CA PRO A 129 -14.83 -3.14 2.03
C PRO A 129 -14.99 -1.95 2.98
N GLU A 130 -14.32 -1.98 4.14
CA GLU A 130 -14.36 -0.87 5.09
C GLU A 130 -13.75 0.43 4.55
N ALA A 131 -12.87 0.38 3.54
CA ALA A 131 -12.25 1.56 2.93
C ALA A 131 -13.27 2.53 2.31
N PHE A 132 -14.46 2.02 1.93
CA PHE A 132 -15.55 2.84 1.39
C PHE A 132 -16.39 3.54 2.47
N HIS A 133 -16.15 3.30 3.75
CA HIS A 133 -16.92 3.99 4.79
C HIS A 133 -16.50 5.44 4.95
N THR A 134 -17.51 6.30 4.88
CA THR A 134 -17.43 7.76 4.98
C THR A 134 -18.66 8.27 5.74
N PRO A 135 -18.58 9.39 6.49
CA PRO A 135 -17.40 10.22 6.72
C PRO A 135 -16.43 9.61 7.74
N ARG A 136 -15.13 9.79 7.47
CA ARG A 136 -14.02 9.59 8.42
C ARG A 136 -13.42 10.94 8.80
N TYR A 137 -12.93 11.06 10.02
CA TYR A 137 -12.32 12.31 10.50
C TYR A 137 -11.41 12.09 11.71
N LEU A 138 -10.49 13.04 11.90
CA LEU A 138 -9.72 13.15 13.14
C LEU A 138 -10.39 14.12 14.10
N LYS A 139 -10.43 13.76 15.39
CA LYS A 139 -10.78 14.70 16.46
C LYS A 139 -9.53 15.38 17.02
N MET A 140 -9.57 16.70 17.08
CA MET A 140 -8.51 17.52 17.62
C MET A 140 -8.78 17.86 19.09
N GLY A 141 -7.72 18.18 19.84
CA GLY A 141 -7.82 18.48 21.28
C GLY A 141 -8.62 19.75 21.61
N ASP A 142 -8.83 20.63 20.63
CA ASP A 142 -9.64 21.84 20.72
C ASP A 142 -11.13 21.61 20.36
N GLY A 143 -11.51 20.37 20.05
CA GLY A 143 -12.87 19.98 19.65
C GLY A 143 -13.15 20.09 18.15
N ASN A 144 -12.20 20.58 17.34
CA ASN A 144 -12.36 20.61 15.89
C ASN A 144 -12.30 19.20 15.29
N GLN A 145 -13.01 19.01 14.18
CA GLN A 145 -12.99 17.80 13.37
C GLN A 145 -12.30 18.06 12.04
N LEU A 146 -11.33 17.22 11.68
CA LEU A 146 -10.69 17.25 10.38
C LEU A 146 -11.27 16.13 9.53
N LEU A 147 -12.19 16.49 8.63
CA LEU A 147 -12.84 15.56 7.72
C LEU A 147 -11.88 15.06 6.66
N PHE A 148 -11.85 13.74 6.48
CA PHE A 148 -11.16 13.14 5.34
C PHE A 148 -11.99 13.37 4.07
N PRO A 149 -11.33 13.68 2.94
CA PRO A 149 -12.04 13.83 1.68
C PRO A 149 -12.60 12.47 1.26
N HIS A 150 -13.74 12.50 0.58
CA HIS A 150 -14.34 11.32 -0.01
C HIS A 150 -13.66 11.03 -1.35
N THR A 151 -12.73 10.08 -1.36
CA THR A 151 -11.92 9.70 -2.54
C THR A 151 -12.33 8.37 -3.16
N LEU A 152 -13.23 7.61 -2.52
CA LEU A 152 -13.64 6.28 -2.97
C LEU A 152 -15.16 6.18 -3.05
N ASP A 153 -15.71 6.25 -4.26
CA ASP A 153 -17.10 5.91 -4.55
C ASP A 153 -17.16 4.68 -5.46
N ARG A 154 -17.98 3.68 -5.09
CA ARG A 154 -18.01 2.40 -5.82
C ARG A 154 -18.52 2.54 -7.25
N ASP A 155 -19.50 3.40 -7.48
CA ASP A 155 -20.12 3.53 -8.79
C ASP A 155 -19.27 4.41 -9.71
N GLU A 156 -18.63 5.44 -9.16
CA GLU A 156 -17.63 6.25 -9.88
C GLU A 156 -16.45 5.38 -10.34
N LEU A 157 -15.86 4.59 -9.42
CA LEU A 157 -14.72 3.73 -9.74
C LEU A 157 -15.08 2.66 -10.79
N ARG A 158 -16.27 2.05 -10.70
CA ARG A 158 -16.78 1.13 -11.73
C ARG A 158 -16.97 1.82 -13.08
N GLY A 159 -17.49 3.06 -13.07
CA GLY A 159 -17.64 3.89 -14.26
C GLY A 159 -16.30 4.20 -14.95
N LEU A 160 -15.21 4.25 -14.18
CA LEU A 160 -13.84 4.42 -14.65
C LEU A 160 -13.13 3.08 -15.00
N GLY A 161 -13.83 1.94 -14.95
CA GLY A 161 -13.28 0.65 -15.36
C GLY A 161 -12.70 -0.20 -14.24
N ALA A 162 -12.85 0.18 -12.96
CA ALA A 162 -12.43 -0.68 -11.85
C ALA A 162 -13.37 -1.88 -11.68
N GLU A 163 -12.80 -3.08 -11.71
CA GLU A 163 -13.45 -4.33 -11.30
C GLU A 163 -13.20 -4.52 -9.79
N ILE A 164 -14.10 -3.97 -8.96
CA ILE A 164 -13.93 -3.99 -7.50
C ILE A 164 -14.01 -5.42 -6.97
N VAL A 165 -12.92 -5.85 -6.32
CA VAL A 165 -12.79 -7.10 -5.57
C VAL A 165 -12.69 -6.74 -4.10
N ASP A 166 -13.82 -6.78 -3.39
CA ASP A 166 -13.87 -6.52 -1.96
C ASP A 166 -13.69 -7.79 -1.12
N SER A 167 -12.73 -7.75 -0.19
CA SER A 167 -12.45 -8.87 0.70
C SER A 167 -11.98 -8.40 2.06
N ILE A 168 -12.47 -9.07 3.11
CA ILE A 168 -11.89 -9.01 4.46
C ILE A 168 -10.86 -10.12 4.69
N ASP A 169 -10.94 -11.19 3.89
CA ASP A 169 -10.06 -12.35 3.94
C ASP A 169 -8.84 -12.14 3.01
N PRO A 170 -7.73 -12.88 3.20
CA PRO A 170 -6.58 -12.79 2.32
C PRO A 170 -6.94 -13.12 0.86
N VAL A 171 -6.38 -12.36 -0.09
CA VAL A 171 -6.65 -12.51 -1.52
C VAL A 171 -5.37 -12.91 -2.26
N PRO A 172 -5.23 -14.17 -2.73
CA PRO A 172 -4.12 -14.55 -3.57
C PRO A 172 -4.24 -13.90 -4.95
N LEU A 173 -3.13 -13.35 -5.44
CA LEU A 173 -2.98 -12.71 -6.75
C LEU A 173 -1.83 -13.36 -7.53
N CYS A 174 -1.81 -13.10 -8.84
CA CYS A 174 -0.77 -13.59 -9.75
C CYS A 174 -0.52 -15.10 -9.62
N ASP A 175 -1.59 -15.91 -9.71
CA ASP A 175 -1.48 -17.38 -9.61
C ASP A 175 -0.83 -17.86 -8.29
N ASP A 176 -1.26 -17.31 -7.16
CA ASP A 176 -0.75 -17.58 -5.81
C ASP A 176 0.70 -17.13 -5.57
N GLN A 177 1.21 -16.12 -6.28
CA GLN A 177 2.59 -15.62 -6.12
C GLN A 177 2.69 -14.38 -5.22
N LEU A 178 1.58 -13.68 -5.04
CA LEU A 178 1.43 -12.55 -4.14
C LEU A 178 0.14 -12.72 -3.36
N LEU A 179 0.13 -12.26 -2.11
CA LEU A 179 -1.04 -12.30 -1.25
C LEU A 179 -1.33 -10.88 -0.76
N VAL A 180 -2.58 -10.44 -0.89
CA VAL A 180 -3.09 -9.29 -0.14
C VAL A 180 -3.62 -9.81 1.19
N THR A 181 -3.24 -9.21 2.32
CA THR A 181 -3.54 -9.77 3.65
C THR A 181 -5.03 -9.78 4.00
N GLY A 182 -5.83 -8.86 3.44
CA GLY A 182 -7.13 -8.53 4.02
C GLY A 182 -6.96 -7.94 5.43
N GLN A 183 -7.97 -8.09 6.28
CA GLN A 183 -7.99 -7.53 7.63
C GLN A 183 -6.92 -8.18 8.52
N VAL A 184 -5.97 -7.38 8.99
CA VAL A 184 -4.88 -7.85 9.86
C VAL A 184 -5.36 -8.06 11.30
N GLU A 185 -5.05 -9.23 11.86
CA GLU A 185 -5.30 -9.54 13.27
C GLU A 185 -4.34 -8.76 14.18
N ARG A 186 -4.88 -8.01 15.16
CA ARG A 186 -4.08 -7.27 16.15
C ARG A 186 -3.82 -8.10 17.40
N LYS A 187 -2.55 -8.38 17.68
CA LYS A 187 -2.08 -9.20 18.82
C LYS A 187 -1.15 -8.47 19.77
N THR A 188 -0.45 -7.45 19.29
CA THR A 188 0.48 -6.67 20.12
C THR A 188 -0.27 -5.77 21.09
N ALA A 189 0.33 -5.52 22.26
CA ALA A 189 -0.26 -4.63 23.27
C ALA A 189 -0.01 -3.14 22.98
N PHE A 190 0.94 -2.82 22.10
CA PHE A 190 1.40 -1.46 21.83
C PHE A 190 0.89 -0.88 20.51
N GLU A 191 0.61 -1.69 19.48
CA GLU A 191 0.06 -1.20 18.19
C GLU A 191 -1.47 -1.13 18.24
N LYS A 192 -1.98 -0.03 18.81
CA LYS A 192 -3.41 0.14 19.11
C LYS A 192 -4.23 0.81 18.00
N GLY A 193 -3.60 1.14 16.86
CA GLY A 193 -4.22 1.92 15.79
C GLY A 193 -4.17 3.43 16.05
N PHE A 194 -5.05 4.19 15.39
CA PHE A 194 -5.02 5.65 15.39
C PHE A 194 -5.97 6.24 16.45
N PRO A 195 -5.48 6.70 17.62
CA PRO A 195 -6.32 6.97 18.79
C PRO A 195 -7.38 8.07 18.63
N ASN A 196 -7.21 8.98 17.67
CA ASN A 196 -8.13 10.10 17.41
C ASN A 196 -8.88 9.98 16.07
N ALA A 197 -8.85 8.82 15.42
CA ALA A 197 -9.61 8.54 14.22
C ALA A 197 -11.04 8.08 14.56
N PHE A 198 -12.01 8.61 13.84
CA PHE A 198 -13.43 8.32 14.00
C PHE A 198 -14.10 8.17 12.63
N LEU A 199 -15.15 7.36 12.59
CA LEU A 199 -16.01 7.22 11.43
C LEU A 199 -17.48 7.34 11.86
N ALA A 200 -18.35 7.78 10.96
CA ALA A 200 -19.79 7.83 11.20
C ALA A 200 -20.52 6.75 10.38
N ARG A 201 -21.07 5.74 11.06
CA ARG A 201 -21.86 4.67 10.44
C ARG A 201 -23.33 4.83 10.79
N ASN A 202 -24.19 4.92 9.77
CA ASN A 202 -25.64 5.12 9.94
C ASN A 202 -25.98 6.33 10.84
N GLY A 203 -25.22 7.43 10.69
CA GLY A 203 -25.36 8.65 11.48
C GLY A 203 -24.86 8.56 12.92
N LYS A 204 -24.24 7.43 13.31
CA LYS A 204 -23.64 7.25 14.64
C LYS A 204 -22.13 7.25 14.53
N GLU A 205 -21.49 8.06 15.36
CA GLU A 205 -20.04 8.07 15.51
C GLU A 205 -19.54 6.82 16.25
N GLU A 206 -18.43 6.27 15.75
CA GLU A 206 -17.66 5.23 16.40
C GLU A 206 -16.15 5.46 16.18
N PRO A 207 -15.27 5.00 17.10
CA PRO A 207 -13.83 5.03 16.86
C PRO A 207 -13.48 4.27 15.58
N ASP A 208 -12.67 4.88 14.71
CA ASP A 208 -12.21 4.23 13.50
C ASP A 208 -10.98 3.38 13.83
N GLY A 209 -11.17 2.07 13.80
CA GLY A 209 -10.08 1.12 13.96
C GLY A 209 -9.14 1.09 12.77
N ILE A 210 -9.54 1.61 11.59
CA ILE A 210 -8.87 1.42 10.30
C ILE A 210 -8.70 -0.08 10.05
N LEU A 211 -9.85 -0.78 10.07
CA LEU A 211 -9.90 -2.23 9.84
C LEU A 211 -9.58 -2.58 8.38
N ASP A 212 -9.64 -1.59 7.49
CA ASP A 212 -9.26 -1.72 6.09
C ASP A 212 -7.77 -1.79 5.81
N ASP A 213 -6.91 -1.57 6.81
CA ASP A 213 -5.45 -1.69 6.65
C ASP A 213 -5.03 -3.11 6.25
N GLN A 214 -4.48 -3.20 5.04
CA GLN A 214 -3.97 -4.42 4.43
C GLN A 214 -2.63 -4.19 3.73
N SER A 215 -1.87 -5.26 3.57
CA SER A 215 -0.51 -5.24 3.01
C SER A 215 -0.34 -6.31 1.93
N LEU A 216 0.73 -6.21 1.15
CA LEU A 216 1.13 -7.26 0.22
C LEU A 216 2.17 -8.16 0.89
N VAL A 217 2.10 -9.45 0.59
CA VAL A 217 3.05 -10.46 1.05
C VAL A 217 3.53 -11.28 -0.15
N VAL A 218 4.85 -11.36 -0.32
CA VAL A 218 5.48 -12.12 -1.40
C VAL A 218 6.52 -13.07 -0.82
N HIS A 219 6.51 -14.35 -1.22
CA HIS A 219 7.53 -15.29 -0.81
C HIS A 219 8.71 -15.25 -1.79
N LEU A 220 9.84 -14.66 -1.38
CA LEU A 220 11.06 -14.63 -2.19
C LEU A 220 11.83 -15.94 -2.01
N LYS A 221 12.03 -16.65 -3.13
CA LYS A 221 12.62 -18.00 -3.16
C LYS A 221 13.97 -18.05 -2.45
N GLY A 222 14.04 -18.93 -1.45
CA GLY A 222 15.25 -19.16 -0.66
C GLY A 222 15.60 -18.03 0.32
N LYS A 223 14.77 -16.99 0.47
CA LYS A 223 15.02 -15.87 1.37
C LYS A 223 13.93 -15.64 2.42
N GLY A 224 12.67 -15.94 2.11
CA GLY A 224 11.53 -15.72 3.01
C GLY A 224 10.57 -14.64 2.49
N LEU A 225 9.72 -14.12 3.38
CA LEU A 225 8.68 -13.16 3.00
C LEU A 225 9.24 -11.74 2.81
N VAL A 226 8.74 -11.08 1.78
CA VAL A 226 8.80 -9.62 1.62
C VAL A 226 7.40 -9.10 1.95
N VAL A 227 7.29 -8.30 3.00
CA VAL A 227 6.04 -7.66 3.43
C VAL A 227 6.07 -6.20 2.96
N ILE A 228 5.05 -5.78 2.23
CA ILE A 228 4.94 -4.44 1.66
C ILE A 228 3.70 -3.76 2.25
N SER A 229 3.89 -2.77 3.12
CA SER A 229 2.82 -2.05 3.82
C SER A 229 2.50 -0.70 3.17
N GLY A 230 1.24 -0.28 3.29
CA GLY A 230 0.84 1.10 3.01
C GLY A 230 1.32 2.01 4.13
N CYS A 231 0.45 2.24 5.12
CA CYS A 231 0.79 2.99 6.34
C CYS A 231 0.93 2.07 7.58
N ALA A 232 0.38 0.85 7.54
CA ALA A 232 0.40 -0.12 8.64
C ALA A 232 -0.37 0.34 9.89
N HIS A 233 -1.59 0.86 9.71
CA HIS A 233 -2.45 1.26 10.83
C HIS A 233 -2.84 0.11 11.76
N ALA A 234 -2.81 -1.14 11.28
CA ALA A 234 -2.96 -2.32 12.12
C ALA A 234 -1.72 -2.63 12.97
N GLY A 235 -0.61 -1.94 12.74
CA GLY A 235 0.70 -2.23 13.31
C GLY A 235 1.53 -3.08 12.37
N ILE A 236 2.79 -2.70 12.16
CA ILE A 236 3.71 -3.44 11.30
C ILE A 236 4.09 -4.79 11.90
N VAL A 237 4.22 -4.90 13.22
CA VAL A 237 4.50 -6.17 13.91
C VAL A 237 3.29 -7.09 13.81
N ASN A 238 2.07 -6.58 14.05
CA ASN A 238 0.83 -7.33 13.80
C ASN A 238 0.73 -7.84 12.36
N THR A 239 1.07 -6.99 11.38
CA THR A 239 1.07 -7.36 9.96
C THR A 239 2.04 -8.50 9.67
N VAL A 240 3.26 -8.44 10.22
CA VAL A 240 4.27 -9.49 10.06
C VAL A 240 3.85 -10.80 10.73
N LEU A 241 3.33 -10.74 11.95
CA LEU A 241 2.81 -11.91 12.66
C LEU A 241 1.64 -12.56 11.91
N TYR A 242 0.77 -11.74 11.33
CA TYR A 242 -0.34 -12.20 10.52
C TYR A 242 0.13 -12.82 9.20
N ALA A 243 1.11 -12.20 8.51
CA ALA A 243 1.73 -12.75 7.30
C ALA A 243 2.36 -14.13 7.56
N ARG A 244 3.08 -14.32 8.67
CA ARG A 244 3.61 -15.62 9.10
C ARG A 244 2.49 -16.65 9.30
N LYS A 245 1.44 -16.27 10.03
CA LYS A 245 0.28 -17.13 10.30
C LYS A 245 -0.41 -17.60 9.03
N ILE A 246 -0.72 -16.68 8.11
CA ILE A 246 -1.52 -16.99 6.92
C ILE A 246 -0.72 -17.71 5.83
N THR A 247 0.60 -17.57 5.80
CA THR A 247 1.47 -18.24 4.80
C THR A 247 2.19 -19.48 5.34
N GLY A 248 2.35 -19.60 6.65
CA GLY A 248 3.19 -20.61 7.29
C GLY A 248 4.70 -20.42 7.08
N VAL A 249 5.13 -19.28 6.52
CA VAL A 249 6.55 -18.96 6.29
C VAL A 249 7.06 -18.08 7.43
N GLU A 250 7.98 -18.60 8.24
CA GLU A 250 8.48 -17.91 9.43
C GLU A 250 9.56 -16.85 9.13
N THR A 251 10.34 -17.04 8.07
CA THR A 251 11.44 -16.12 7.75
C THR A 251 10.91 -14.88 7.05
N ILE A 252 11.21 -13.70 7.60
CA ILE A 252 11.01 -12.41 6.96
C ILE A 252 12.34 -11.98 6.34
N HIS A 253 12.34 -11.70 5.04
CA HIS A 253 13.49 -11.18 4.33
C HIS A 253 13.56 -9.66 4.38
N ALA A 254 12.42 -9.01 4.18
CA ALA A 254 12.32 -7.55 4.13
C ALA A 254 10.91 -7.08 4.50
N ILE A 255 10.84 -5.88 5.06
CA ILE A 255 9.61 -5.15 5.35
C ILE A 255 9.79 -3.76 4.74
N ILE A 256 8.90 -3.35 3.85
CA ILE A 256 9.03 -2.14 3.02
C ILE A 256 7.70 -1.38 3.03
N GLY A 257 7.73 -0.06 3.14
CA GLY A 257 6.52 0.77 3.15
C GLY A 257 6.47 1.73 4.34
N GLY A 258 5.30 2.30 4.60
CA GLY A 258 5.04 3.11 5.78
C GLY A 258 4.69 2.26 7.00
N PHE A 259 5.16 2.68 8.17
CA PHE A 259 4.91 2.02 9.47
C PHE A 259 4.10 2.89 10.44
N HIS A 260 3.72 4.10 10.02
CA HIS A 260 2.96 5.08 10.83
C HIS A 260 3.55 5.36 12.22
N LEU A 261 4.89 5.44 12.32
CA LEU A 261 5.60 5.61 13.61
C LEU A 261 5.95 7.07 13.96
N SER A 262 5.67 8.02 13.08
CA SER A 262 6.00 9.44 13.31
C SER A 262 4.95 10.16 14.14
N GLY A 263 5.40 11.12 14.94
CA GLY A 263 4.53 11.97 15.75
C GLY A 263 4.31 11.46 17.18
N PRO A 264 3.75 12.31 18.06
CA PRO A 264 3.78 12.11 19.51
C PRO A 264 3.01 10.88 20.00
N ALA A 265 2.05 10.40 19.23
CA ALA A 265 1.28 9.20 19.57
C ALA A 265 2.01 7.89 19.25
N PHE A 266 2.97 7.91 18.32
CA PHE A 266 3.58 6.71 17.75
C PHE A 266 5.10 6.62 17.96
N GLU A 267 5.80 7.75 18.07
CA GLU A 267 7.23 7.77 18.41
C GLU A 267 7.59 6.95 19.67
N PRO A 268 6.77 6.94 20.75
CA PRO A 268 7.07 6.16 21.94
C PRO A 268 7.15 4.64 21.73
N ILE A 269 6.55 4.09 20.66
CA ILE A 269 6.55 2.65 20.38
C ILE A 269 7.63 2.22 19.38
N ILE A 270 8.48 3.13 18.90
CA ILE A 270 9.52 2.83 17.90
C ILE A 270 10.49 1.75 18.41
N GLU A 271 11.03 1.89 19.62
CA GLU A 271 12.00 0.94 20.17
C GLU A 271 11.41 -0.46 20.36
N GLU A 272 10.16 -0.54 20.84
CA GLU A 272 9.45 -1.81 20.99
C GLU A 272 9.16 -2.45 19.62
N THR A 273 8.78 -1.64 18.62
CA THR A 273 8.60 -2.09 17.24
C THR A 273 9.88 -2.66 16.66
N ILE A 274 11.02 -1.99 16.84
CA ILE A 274 12.33 -2.46 16.36
C ILE A 274 12.72 -3.78 17.04
N SER A 275 12.45 -3.92 18.34
CA SER A 275 12.83 -5.12 19.09
C SER A 275 12.05 -6.37 18.67
N GLU A 276 10.84 -6.22 18.09
CA GLU A 276 9.95 -7.33 17.72
C GLU A 276 10.12 -7.80 16.25
N LEU A 277 10.77 -7.00 15.39
CA LEU A 277 11.00 -7.30 13.97
C LEU A 277 12.33 -8.03 13.74
#